data_AF-A0A3M2H7X2-F1
#
_entry.id   AF-A0A3M2H7X2-F1
#
_cell.length_a   1.000
_cell.length_b   1.000
_cell.length_c   1.000
_cell.angle_alpha   90.00
_cell.angle_beta   90.00
_cell.angle_gamma   90.00
#
_symmetry.space_group_name_H-M   'P 1'
#
loop_
_entity.id
_entity.type
_entity.pdbx_description
1 polymer ?
#
loop_
_entity_poly.entity_id
_entity_poly.type
_entity_poly.pdbx_seq_one_letter_code
_entity_poly.pdbx_strand_id
1 'polypeptide(L)'
;RLRGGPAINANCIAPVARTRMSENVPFEIETGAPEAIAPMVVYLLSDAGREINAQIYTVVGPRISVWNQPRELRSMFAAGEAWTVDEIIERLPATIGQEPNPFVADLERRMADMAAREGS
;
A
#
# COMPACT_ATOMS: atom_id res chain seq x y z
N ARG A 1 -22.62 -16.68 -6.79
CA ARG A 1 -21.89 -16.07 -5.66
C ARG A 1 -21.99 -17.05 -4.50
N LEU A 2 -20.87 -17.56 -3.99
CA LEU A 2 -20.86 -18.26 -2.71
C LEU A 2 -21.41 -17.26 -1.68
N ARG A 3 -22.67 -17.44 -1.26
CA ARG A 3 -23.41 -16.53 -0.36
C ARG A 3 -23.02 -16.82 1.09
N GLY A 4 -21.75 -16.71 1.35
CA GLY A 4 -21.18 -16.92 2.66
C GLY A 4 -19.76 -16.43 2.57
N GLY A 5 -19.57 -15.13 2.81
CA GLY A 5 -18.26 -14.64 3.19
C GLY A 5 -17.66 -15.53 4.28
N PRO A 6 -16.33 -15.47 4.48
CA PRO A 6 -15.68 -16.32 5.46
C PRO A 6 -16.35 -16.18 6.84
N ALA A 7 -16.42 -17.28 7.60
CA ALA A 7 -17.03 -17.28 8.94
C ALA A 7 -16.38 -16.26 9.88
N ILE A 8 -15.15 -15.83 9.57
CA ILE A 8 -14.43 -14.75 10.22
C ILE A 8 -13.87 -13.87 9.11
N ASN A 9 -14.12 -12.57 9.17
CA ASN A 9 -13.44 -11.60 8.31
C ASN A 9 -12.29 -10.94 9.08
N ALA A 10 -11.22 -10.60 8.36
CA ALA A 10 -10.07 -9.90 8.88
C ALA A 10 -9.64 -8.82 7.89
N ASN A 11 -9.49 -7.60 8.38
CA ASN A 11 -9.13 -6.42 7.59
C ASN A 11 -8.10 -5.59 8.35
N CYS A 12 -7.40 -4.71 7.64
CA CYS A 12 -6.39 -3.80 8.20
C CYS A 12 -6.79 -2.35 7.94
N ILE A 13 -6.49 -1.48 8.91
CA ILE A 13 -6.58 -0.03 8.74
C ILE A 13 -5.17 0.54 8.88
N ALA A 14 -4.79 1.40 7.94
CA ALA A 14 -3.63 2.28 8.01
C ALA A 14 -4.11 3.68 8.44
N PRO A 15 -4.25 3.94 9.76
CA PRO A 15 -4.79 5.19 10.25
C PRO A 15 -3.77 6.30 10.09
N VAL A 16 -4.25 7.48 9.67
CA VAL A 16 -3.45 8.71 9.76
C VAL A 16 -4.20 9.71 10.61
N ALA A 17 -3.73 9.88 11.83
CA ALA A 17 -4.37 10.73 12.83
C ALA A 17 -3.33 11.47 13.66
N ARG A 18 -3.69 12.67 14.10
CA ARG A 18 -2.87 13.47 15.01
C ARG A 18 -2.97 12.89 16.42
N THR A 19 -1.89 12.27 16.87
CA THR A 19 -1.74 11.71 18.22
C THR A 19 -0.35 12.03 18.76
N ARG A 20 -0.11 11.73 20.04
CA ARG A 20 1.22 11.83 20.65
C ARG A 20 2.30 11.05 19.88
N MET A 21 1.93 9.97 19.19
CA MET A 21 2.88 9.18 18.37
C MET A 21 3.31 9.92 17.09
N SER A 22 2.46 10.80 16.55
CA SER A 22 2.74 11.54 15.31
C SER A 22 3.31 12.94 15.54
N GLU A 23 3.44 13.39 16.80
CA GLU A 23 3.88 14.75 17.14
C GLU A 23 5.29 15.09 16.63
N ASN A 24 6.18 14.10 16.55
CA ASN A 24 7.59 14.30 16.20
C ASN A 24 7.93 13.82 14.78
N VAL A 25 6.94 13.66 13.89
CA VAL A 25 7.21 13.30 12.48
C VAL A 25 7.80 14.53 11.76
N PRO A 26 8.98 14.43 11.13
CA PRO A 26 9.74 15.59 10.66
C PRO A 26 9.21 16.22 9.35
N PHE A 27 8.01 15.86 8.90
CA PHE A 27 7.38 16.35 7.67
C PHE A 27 5.86 16.49 7.87
N GLU A 28 5.26 17.43 7.15
CA GLU A 28 3.80 17.58 7.14
C GLU A 28 3.16 16.39 6.42
N ILE A 29 2.21 15.75 7.09
CA ILE A 29 1.37 14.70 6.54
C ILE A 29 -0.09 15.14 6.60
N GLU A 30 -0.88 14.70 5.63
CA GLU A 30 -2.33 14.78 5.73
C GLU A 30 -2.75 14.06 7.03
N THR A 31 -3.42 14.76 7.95
CA THR A 31 -3.85 14.19 9.24
C THR A 31 -5.29 14.55 9.52
N GLY A 32 -5.98 13.65 10.23
CA GLY A 32 -7.29 13.90 10.82
C GLY A 32 -7.27 13.80 12.34
N ALA A 33 -8.43 14.09 12.95
CA ALA A 33 -8.67 13.74 14.34
C ALA A 33 -8.74 12.20 14.51
N PRO A 34 -8.24 11.62 15.61
CA PRO A 34 -8.32 10.17 15.87
C PRO A 34 -9.75 9.61 15.78
N GLU A 35 -10.73 10.41 16.18
CA GLU A 35 -12.15 10.06 16.17
C GLU A 35 -12.67 9.80 14.74
N ALA A 36 -12.03 10.37 13.72
CA ALA A 36 -12.39 10.14 12.32
C ALA A 36 -12.12 8.70 11.85
N ILE A 37 -11.29 7.94 12.57
CA ILE A 37 -10.98 6.54 12.24
C ILE A 37 -12.08 5.59 12.73
N ALA A 38 -12.72 5.92 13.86
CA ALA A 38 -13.64 5.03 14.57
C ALA A 38 -14.83 4.54 13.71
N PRO A 39 -15.49 5.36 12.88
CA PRO A 39 -16.61 4.90 12.06
C PRO A 39 -16.25 3.75 11.10
N MET A 40 -15.04 3.77 10.52
CA MET A 40 -14.59 2.70 9.64
C MET A 40 -14.36 1.39 10.40
N VAL A 41 -13.80 1.47 11.61
CA VAL A 41 -13.61 0.31 12.50
C VAL A 41 -14.97 -0.31 12.85
N VAL A 42 -15.93 0.52 13.26
CA VAL A 42 -17.28 0.07 13.61
C VAL A 42 -17.96 -0.58 12.41
N TYR A 43 -17.83 -0.01 11.21
CA TYR A 43 -18.39 -0.60 9.99
C TYR A 43 -17.81 -2.00 9.73
N LEU A 44 -16.48 -2.17 9.75
CA LEU A 44 -15.82 -3.45 9.48
C LEU A 44 -16.18 -4.55 10.51
N LEU A 45 -16.48 -4.16 11.75
CA LEU A 45 -16.90 -5.06 12.83
C LEU A 45 -18.41 -5.34 12.85
N SER A 46 -19.20 -4.61 12.05
CA SER A 46 -20.65 -4.76 11.99
C SER A 46 -21.10 -5.85 11.01
N ASP A 47 -22.37 -6.27 11.11
CA ASP A 47 -22.99 -7.16 10.13
C ASP A 47 -22.98 -6.59 8.70
N ALA A 48 -23.02 -5.25 8.56
CA ALA A 48 -22.95 -4.60 7.25
C ALA A 48 -21.55 -4.70 6.60
N GLY A 49 -20.50 -4.91 7.40
CA GLY A 49 -19.13 -5.13 6.95
C GLY A 49 -18.78 -6.61 6.74
N ARG A 50 -19.74 -7.53 6.96
CA ARG A 50 -19.48 -8.97 7.04
C ARG A 50 -18.84 -9.58 5.78
N GLU A 51 -19.20 -9.05 4.61
CA GLU A 51 -18.69 -9.52 3.32
C GLU A 51 -17.33 -8.90 2.95
N ILE A 52 -16.83 -7.94 3.74
CA ILE A 52 -15.52 -7.32 3.51
C ILE A 52 -14.45 -8.15 4.21
N ASN A 53 -13.53 -8.72 3.43
CA ASN A 53 -12.43 -9.52 3.95
C ASN A 53 -11.13 -9.23 3.20
N ALA A 54 -10.01 -9.40 3.92
CA ALA A 54 -8.65 -9.26 3.44
C ALA A 54 -8.33 -7.87 2.86
N GLN A 55 -9.07 -6.82 3.21
CA GLN A 55 -8.85 -5.47 2.70
C GLN A 55 -7.94 -4.66 3.63
N ILE A 56 -7.23 -3.70 3.04
CA ILE A 56 -6.45 -2.70 3.75
C ILE A 56 -7.00 -1.32 3.37
N TYR A 57 -7.33 -0.50 4.37
CA TYR A 57 -7.86 0.84 4.16
C TYR A 57 -7.01 1.91 4.82
N THR A 58 -6.64 2.96 4.08
CA THR A 58 -6.19 4.22 4.69
C THR A 58 -7.41 5.03 5.10
N VAL A 59 -7.40 5.54 6.33
CA VAL A 59 -8.41 6.49 6.81
C VAL A 59 -7.71 7.72 7.36
N VAL A 60 -8.09 8.90 6.86
CA VAL A 60 -7.59 10.20 7.32
C VAL A 60 -8.68 11.25 7.20
N GLY A 61 -9.13 11.78 8.33
CA GLY A 61 -10.24 12.73 8.36
C GLY A 61 -11.45 12.21 7.56
N PRO A 62 -11.91 12.91 6.50
CA PRO A 62 -13.03 12.48 5.67
C PRO A 62 -12.68 11.43 4.60
N ARG A 63 -11.38 11.12 4.39
CA ARG A 63 -10.92 10.28 3.28
C ARG A 63 -10.78 8.83 3.71
N ILE A 64 -11.37 7.93 2.92
CA ILE A 64 -11.16 6.49 2.99
C ILE A 64 -10.61 6.03 1.64
N SER A 65 -9.52 5.27 1.64
CA SER A 65 -8.90 4.74 0.42
C SER A 65 -8.58 3.27 0.60
N VAL A 66 -8.81 2.46 -0.44
CA VAL A 66 -8.50 1.03 -0.43
C VAL A 66 -7.14 0.79 -1.10
N TRP A 67 -6.31 -0.05 -0.48
CA TRP A 67 -5.08 -0.53 -1.10
C TRP A 67 -5.39 -1.70 -2.02
N ASN A 68 -4.62 -1.84 -3.10
CA ASN A 68 -4.74 -3.00 -3.97
C ASN A 68 -4.26 -4.27 -3.27
N GLN A 69 -4.77 -5.42 -3.71
CA GLN A 69 -4.21 -6.70 -3.34
C GLN A 69 -2.90 -6.92 -4.14
N PRO A 70 -1.76 -7.18 -3.48
CA PRO A 70 -0.53 -7.48 -4.19
C PRO A 70 -0.69 -8.78 -4.98
N ARG A 71 -0.01 -8.85 -6.13
CA ARG A 71 0.07 -10.05 -6.96
C ARG A 71 1.51 -10.29 -7.37
N GLU A 72 1.86 -11.56 -7.57
CA GLU A 72 3.13 -11.91 -8.19
C GLU A 72 3.13 -11.41 -9.64
N LEU A 73 4.11 -10.57 -9.98
CA LEU A 73 4.26 -10.00 -11.32
C LEU A 73 5.23 -10.81 -12.16
N ARG A 74 6.36 -11.19 -11.54
CA ARG A 74 7.48 -11.89 -12.16
C ARG A 74 8.09 -12.83 -11.13
N SER A 75 8.57 -13.98 -11.60
CA SER A 75 9.19 -15.01 -10.76
C SER A 75 10.46 -15.52 -11.42
N MET A 76 11.45 -15.88 -10.60
CA MET A 76 12.64 -16.60 -11.03
C MET A 76 12.83 -17.84 -10.16
N PHE A 77 13.45 -18.87 -10.73
CA PHE A 77 13.65 -20.15 -10.07
C PHE A 77 15.14 -20.45 -9.90
N ALA A 78 15.49 -21.06 -8.77
CA ALA A 78 16.85 -21.52 -8.50
C ALA A 78 17.24 -22.59 -9.53
N ALA A 79 18.54 -22.73 -9.79
CA ALA A 79 19.01 -23.80 -10.67
C ALA A 79 18.99 -25.17 -9.95
N GLY A 80 19.15 -25.17 -8.62
CA GLY A 80 19.04 -26.35 -7.75
C GLY A 80 17.84 -26.27 -6.79
N GLU A 81 17.92 -27.01 -5.69
CA GLU A 81 16.84 -27.09 -4.68
C GLU A 81 16.69 -25.82 -3.82
N ALA A 82 17.73 -24.99 -3.75
CA ALA A 82 17.76 -23.76 -2.95
C ALA A 82 18.58 -22.66 -3.65
N TRP A 83 18.28 -21.41 -3.30
CA TRP A 83 19.07 -20.25 -3.71
C TRP A 83 20.30 -20.06 -2.82
N THR A 84 21.43 -19.70 -3.41
CA THR A 84 22.54 -19.04 -2.71
C THR A 84 22.42 -17.51 -2.81
N VAL A 85 23.08 -16.80 -1.91
CA VAL A 85 23.11 -15.32 -1.95
C VAL A 85 23.76 -14.82 -3.24
N ASP A 86 24.86 -15.45 -3.69
CA ASP A 86 25.58 -15.06 -4.91
C ASP A 86 24.69 -15.21 -6.15
N GLU A 87 23.94 -16.31 -6.26
CA GLU A 87 22.96 -16.51 -7.35
C GLU A 87 21.87 -15.43 -7.37
N ILE A 88 21.39 -14.99 -6.20
CA ILE A 88 20.38 -13.93 -6.10
C ILE A 88 20.98 -12.59 -6.54
N ILE A 89 22.19 -12.26 -6.05
CA ILE A 89 22.89 -11.01 -6.40
C ILE A 89 23.07 -10.92 -7.92
N GLU A 90 23.48 -12.01 -8.56
CA GLU A 90 23.70 -12.05 -10.00
C GLU A 90 22.38 -12.00 -10.79
N ARG A 91 21.40 -12.83 -10.43
CA ARG A 91 20.24 -13.09 -11.29
C ARG A 91 19.05 -12.19 -11.03
N LEU A 92 18.85 -11.72 -9.80
CA LEU A 92 17.67 -10.91 -9.46
C LEU A 92 17.59 -9.64 -10.29
N PRO A 93 18.64 -8.79 -10.39
CA PRO A 93 18.56 -7.55 -11.16
C PRO A 93 18.33 -7.79 -12.65
N ALA A 94 18.92 -8.86 -13.20
CA ALA A 94 18.85 -9.19 -14.62
C ALA A 94 17.53 -9.90 -15.03
N THR A 95 16.85 -10.56 -14.09
CA THR A 95 15.68 -11.40 -14.39
C THR A 95 14.38 -10.73 -13.99
N ILE A 96 14.14 -10.56 -12.68
CA ILE A 96 12.87 -10.05 -12.16
C ILE A 96 12.95 -8.60 -11.70
N GLY A 97 14.16 -8.10 -11.42
CA GLY A 97 14.42 -6.70 -11.09
C GLY A 97 13.56 -6.19 -9.94
N GLN A 98 13.10 -4.95 -10.09
CA GLN A 98 12.31 -4.22 -9.09
C GLN A 98 11.16 -3.52 -9.80
N GLU A 99 10.05 -3.31 -9.11
CA GLU A 99 9.00 -2.41 -9.60
C GLU A 99 9.42 -0.96 -9.33
N PRO A 100 9.18 -0.03 -10.28
CA PRO A 100 9.47 1.37 -10.06
C PRO A 100 8.64 1.88 -8.88
N ASN A 101 9.27 2.64 -7.99
CA ASN A 101 8.52 3.31 -6.92
C ASN A 101 7.54 4.31 -7.56
N PRO A 102 6.22 4.18 -7.34
CA PRO A 102 5.23 5.02 -8.02
C PRO A 102 5.41 6.52 -7.77
N PHE A 103 5.86 6.90 -6.56
CA PHE A 103 6.12 8.30 -6.22
C PHE A 103 7.34 8.84 -6.97
N VAL A 104 8.42 8.06 -7.00
CA VAL A 104 9.64 8.45 -7.73
C VAL A 104 9.34 8.56 -9.22
N ALA A 105 8.63 7.60 -9.79
CA ALA A 105 8.24 7.61 -11.20
C ALA A 105 7.34 8.82 -11.55
N ASP A 106 6.38 9.19 -10.69
CA ASP A 106 5.56 10.39 -10.87
C ASP A 106 6.40 11.67 -10.76
N LEU A 107 7.33 11.72 -9.79
CA LEU A 107 8.22 12.86 -9.61
C LEU A 107 9.12 13.08 -10.83
N GLU A 108 9.78 12.02 -11.32
CA GLU A 108 10.63 12.05 -12.51
C GLU A 108 9.85 12.54 -13.74
N ARG A 109 8.62 12.03 -13.94
CA ARG A 109 7.74 12.49 -15.01
C ARG A 109 7.43 13.99 -14.90
N ARG A 110 7.05 14.47 -13.72
CA ARG A 110 6.75 15.91 -13.51
C ARG A 110 7.96 16.79 -13.74
N MET A 111 9.14 16.35 -13.33
CA MET A 111 10.39 17.09 -13.57
C MET A 111 10.70 17.19 -15.07
N ALA A 112 10.51 16.10 -15.82
CA ALA A 112 10.67 16.12 -17.28
C ALA A 112 9.69 17.07 -17.97
N ASP A 113 8.41 17.08 -17.55
CA ASP A 113 7.40 17.99 -18.09
C ASP A 113 7.73 19.47 -17.83
N MET A 114 8.26 19.79 -16.65
CA MET A 114 8.66 21.15 -16.29
C MET A 114 9.86 21.63 -17.12
N ALA A 115 10.89 20.79 -17.27
CA ALA A 115 12.05 21.12 -18.10
C ALA A 115 11.68 21.33 -19.58
N ALA A 116 10.72 20.56 -20.09
CA ALA A 116 10.20 20.75 -21.45
C ALA A 116 9.43 22.06 -21.65
N ARG A 117 8.81 22.61 -20.59
CA ARG A 117 8.11 23.90 -20.62
C ARG A 117 9.06 25.09 -20.51
N GLU A 118 10.16 24.95 -19.77
CA GLU A 118 11.17 26.00 -19.61
C GLU A 118 12.08 26.16 -20.86
N GLY A 119 12.15 25.12 -21.70
CA GLY A 119 12.89 25.13 -22.96
C GLY A 119 12.09 25.55 -24.21
N SER A 120 10.80 25.91 -24.07
CA SER A 120 9.91 26.37 -25.14
C SER A 120 9.60 27.86 -25.02
#